data_AF-E3LA33-F1
#
_entry.id   AF-E3LA33-F1
#
_cell.length_a   1.000
_cell.length_b   1.000
_cell.length_c   1.000
_cell.angle_alpha   90.00
_cell.angle_beta   90.00
_cell.angle_gamma   90.00
#
_symmetry.space_group_name_H-M   'P 1'
#
loop_
_entity.id
_entity.type
_entity.pdbx_description
1 polymer ?
#
loop_
_entity_poly.entity_id
_entity_poly.type
_entity_poly.pdbx_seq_one_letter_code
_entity_poly.pdbx_strand_id
1 'polypeptide(L)'
;MAGAQVPRNFRLLEELEKGEKGLGDGTCSYGLADGDDITMTKWNGTIIGPSNSFHENRIYDIKITCGDSYPDFPPTIFFLTKINLPCVNQTTGEVEPSKFPVLSGWKRNYTLETVLVELRREMLRAGRKLIQPPEGTMF
;
A
#
# COMPACT_ATOMS: atom_id res chain seq x y z
N MET A 1 -24.78 12.72 -16.58
CA MET A 1 -24.41 11.50 -17.32
C MET A 1 -23.65 10.60 -16.37
N ALA A 2 -24.18 9.44 -16.00
CA ALA A 2 -23.41 8.45 -15.26
C ALA A 2 -22.37 7.86 -16.22
N GLY A 3 -21.09 8.15 -15.99
CA GLY A 3 -20.01 7.55 -16.77
C GLY A 3 -20.01 6.03 -16.59
N ALA A 4 -19.65 5.27 -17.63
CA ALA A 4 -19.56 3.83 -17.56
C ALA A 4 -18.58 3.41 -16.45
N GLN A 5 -19.01 2.50 -15.57
CA GLN A 5 -18.20 2.02 -14.45
C GLN A 5 -17.22 0.96 -14.97
N VAL A 6 -15.91 1.23 -14.86
CA VAL A 6 -14.85 0.28 -15.29
C VAL A 6 -14.89 -0.99 -14.41
N PRO A 7 -14.98 -2.20 -14.97
CA PRO A 7 -14.99 -3.44 -14.18
C PRO A 7 -13.68 -3.65 -13.40
N ARG A 8 -13.75 -4.41 -12.29
CA ARG A 8 -12.62 -4.72 -11.41
C ARG A 8 -11.35 -5.14 -12.16
N ASN A 9 -11.47 -6.12 -13.06
CA ASN A 9 -10.30 -6.69 -13.73
C ASN A 9 -9.62 -5.66 -14.64
N PHE A 10 -10.38 -4.85 -15.39
CA PHE A 10 -9.82 -3.77 -16.19
C PHE A 10 -9.16 -2.69 -15.34
N ARG A 11 -9.77 -2.36 -14.18
CA ARG A 11 -9.14 -1.45 -13.23
C ARG A 11 -7.80 -2.00 -12.70
N LEU A 12 -7.74 -3.28 -12.35
CA LEU A 12 -6.52 -3.91 -11.87
C LEU A 12 -5.45 -4.03 -12.96
N LEU A 13 -5.85 -4.28 -14.21
CA LEU A 13 -4.93 -4.25 -15.37
C LEU A 13 -4.36 -2.84 -15.58
N GLU A 14 -5.19 -1.79 -15.53
CA GLU A 14 -4.71 -0.40 -15.61
C GLU A 14 -3.70 -0.09 -14.51
N GLU A 15 -3.95 -0.56 -13.28
CA GLU A 15 -3.02 -0.38 -12.18
C GLU A 15 -1.72 -1.18 -12.37
N LEU A 16 -1.80 -2.42 -12.90
CA LEU A 16 -0.64 -3.26 -13.22
C LEU A 16 0.27 -2.58 -14.26
N GLU A 17 -0.30 -2.15 -15.38
CA GLU A 17 0.45 -1.46 -16.43
C GLU A 17 1.14 -0.19 -15.90
N LYS A 18 0.51 0.49 -14.94
CA LYS A 18 1.10 1.66 -14.29
C LYS A 18 2.24 1.26 -13.35
N GLY A 19 2.07 0.17 -12.60
CA GLY A 19 3.13 -0.37 -11.73
C GLY A 19 4.38 -0.76 -12.50
N GLU A 20 4.22 -1.41 -13.66
CA GLU A 20 5.33 -1.82 -14.54
C GLU A 20 6.10 -0.65 -15.15
N LYS A 21 5.43 0.48 -15.40
CA LYS A 21 6.06 1.72 -15.88
C LYS A 21 6.78 2.50 -14.77
N GLY A 22 6.59 2.11 -13.51
CA GLY A 22 7.09 2.82 -12.34
C GLY A 22 6.15 3.95 -11.90
N LEU A 23 6.16 4.24 -10.60
CA LEU A 23 5.31 5.26 -9.98
C LEU A 23 6.12 6.51 -9.67
N GLY A 24 5.68 7.66 -10.21
CA GLY A 24 6.14 8.98 -9.77
C GLY A 24 7.66 9.12 -9.60
N ASP A 25 8.09 9.37 -8.36
CA ASP A 25 9.49 9.59 -7.96
C ASP A 25 10.27 8.30 -7.63
N GLY A 26 9.67 7.13 -7.86
CA GLY A 26 10.28 5.82 -7.58
C GLY A 26 10.34 5.46 -6.09
N THR A 27 9.71 6.24 -5.20
CA THR A 27 9.74 5.95 -3.75
C THR A 27 8.70 4.94 -3.31
N CYS A 28 7.74 4.61 -4.17
CA CYS A 28 6.80 3.53 -3.99
C CYS A 28 6.75 2.70 -5.28
N SER A 29 6.52 1.40 -5.15
CA SER A 29 6.26 0.50 -6.26
C SER A 29 5.25 -0.57 -5.85
N TYR A 30 4.57 -1.17 -6.82
CA TYR A 30 3.76 -2.36 -6.59
C TYR A 30 3.70 -3.21 -7.85
N GLY A 31 3.38 -4.50 -7.67
CA GLY A 31 3.19 -5.46 -8.74
C GLY A 31 2.45 -6.70 -8.23
N LEU A 32 2.11 -7.62 -9.13
CA LEU A 32 1.49 -8.88 -8.73
C LEU A 32 2.45 -9.68 -7.84
N ALA A 33 1.89 -10.32 -6.80
CA ALA A 33 2.64 -11.24 -5.97
C ALA A 33 2.93 -12.56 -6.69
N ASP A 34 2.05 -12.94 -7.61
CA ASP A 34 2.15 -14.10 -8.48
C ASP A 34 1.78 -13.67 -9.90
N GLY A 35 2.71 -13.81 -10.84
CA GLY A 35 2.52 -13.41 -12.24
C GLY A 35 1.47 -14.24 -12.98
N ASP A 36 1.16 -15.43 -12.46
CA ASP A 36 0.14 -16.32 -13.02
C ASP A 36 -1.26 -16.08 -12.40
N ASP A 37 -1.39 -15.14 -11.44
CA ASP A 37 -2.68 -14.79 -10.82
C ASP A 37 -3.54 -13.96 -11.77
N ILE A 38 -4.33 -14.66 -12.59
CA ILE A 38 -5.32 -14.08 -13.52
C ILE A 38 -6.35 -13.21 -12.78
N THR A 39 -6.63 -13.50 -11.50
CA THR A 39 -7.59 -12.74 -10.71
C THR A 39 -7.03 -11.42 -10.21
N MET A 40 -5.71 -11.21 -10.30
CA MET A 40 -4.98 -10.03 -9.83
C MET A 40 -5.37 -9.69 -8.39
N THR A 41 -5.46 -10.70 -7.53
CA THR A 41 -5.95 -10.54 -6.16
C THR A 41 -4.82 -10.19 -5.22
N LYS A 42 -3.65 -10.79 -5.39
CA LYS A 42 -2.51 -10.60 -4.48
C LYS A 42 -1.43 -9.73 -5.12
N TRP A 43 -1.03 -8.70 -4.40
CA TRP A 43 -0.06 -7.72 -4.84
C TRP A 43 1.03 -7.54 -3.79
N ASN A 44 2.24 -7.32 -4.27
CA ASN A 44 3.37 -6.86 -3.46
C ASN A 44 3.54 -5.37 -3.69
N GLY A 45 3.75 -4.62 -2.60
CA GLY A 45 4.10 -3.21 -2.62
C GLY A 45 5.42 -3.00 -1.89
N THR A 46 6.14 -1.97 -2.30
CA THR A 46 7.38 -1.54 -1.65
C THR A 46 7.32 -0.04 -1.39
N ILE A 47 7.73 0.37 -0.19
CA ILE A 47 7.91 1.79 0.16
C ILE A 47 9.37 2.02 0.56
N ILE A 48 10.02 2.95 -0.11
CA ILE A 48 11.29 3.52 0.33
C ILE A 48 10.98 4.58 1.39
N GLY A 49 11.52 4.37 2.58
CA GLY A 49 11.27 5.23 3.72
C GLY A 49 11.72 6.67 3.46
N PRO A 50 10.95 7.66 3.92
CA PRO A 50 11.21 9.06 3.61
C PRO A 50 12.50 9.58 4.28
N SER A 51 13.26 10.38 3.54
CA SER A 51 14.46 11.07 4.04
C SER A 51 14.14 11.98 5.23
N ASN A 52 15.14 12.27 6.06
CA ASN A 52 15.00 13.07 7.28
C ASN A 52 14.01 12.47 8.30
N SER A 53 14.00 11.14 8.42
CA SER A 53 13.20 10.42 9.40
C SER A 53 13.89 9.14 9.87
N PHE A 54 13.39 8.50 10.93
CA PHE A 54 13.88 7.16 11.33
C PHE A 54 13.54 6.04 10.34
N HIS A 55 12.83 6.36 9.25
CA HIS A 55 12.58 5.46 8.14
C HIS A 55 13.58 5.63 6.99
N GLU A 56 14.49 6.61 7.06
CA GLU A 56 15.45 6.91 6.00
C GLU A 56 16.36 5.72 5.69
N ASN A 57 16.62 5.48 4.41
CA ASN A 57 17.39 4.35 3.88
C ASN A 57 16.78 2.96 4.13
N ARG A 58 15.51 2.87 4.51
CA ARG A 58 14.83 1.59 4.77
C ARG A 58 13.85 1.26 3.65
N ILE A 59 13.71 -0.02 3.37
CA ILE A 59 12.76 -0.57 2.41
C ILE A 59 11.72 -1.37 3.18
N TYR A 60 10.44 -1.11 2.91
CA TYR A 60 9.31 -1.78 3.54
C TYR A 60 8.53 -2.60 2.52
N ASP A 61 8.48 -3.91 2.73
CA ASP A 61 7.66 -4.82 1.94
C ASP A 61 6.24 -4.87 2.50
N ILE A 62 5.28 -4.81 1.58
CA ILE A 62 3.87 -4.73 1.87
C ILE A 62 3.14 -5.78 1.03
N LYS A 63 2.25 -6.51 1.68
CA LYS A 63 1.28 -7.38 1.03
C LYS A 63 -0.05 -6.66 0.92
N ILE A 64 -0.61 -6.67 -0.27
CA ILE A 64 -1.87 -6.02 -0.62
C ILE A 64 -2.81 -7.09 -1.17
N THR A 65 -4.07 -7.10 -0.74
CA THR A 65 -5.09 -8.02 -1.25
C THR A 65 -6.30 -7.25 -1.74
N CYS A 66 -6.55 -7.34 -3.04
CA CYS A 66 -7.68 -6.73 -3.73
C CYS A 66 -8.82 -7.75 -3.80
N GLY A 67 -9.77 -7.70 -2.87
CA GLY A 67 -10.92 -8.61 -2.86
C GLY A 67 -11.85 -8.45 -4.08
N ASP A 68 -12.86 -9.30 -4.19
CA ASP A 68 -13.80 -9.34 -5.33
C ASP A 68 -14.58 -8.04 -5.53
N SER A 69 -14.75 -7.25 -4.46
CA SER A 69 -15.45 -5.97 -4.49
C SER A 69 -14.52 -4.75 -4.68
N TYR A 70 -13.22 -4.96 -4.91
CA TYR A 70 -12.33 -3.88 -5.32
C TYR A 70 -12.72 -3.38 -6.73
N PRO A 71 -12.68 -2.06 -7.03
CA PRO A 71 -12.28 -0.94 -6.18
C PRO A 71 -13.44 -0.29 -5.41
N ASP A 72 -14.64 -0.86 -5.40
CA ASP A 72 -15.76 -0.26 -4.66
C ASP A 72 -15.53 -0.31 -3.14
N PHE A 73 -14.83 -1.36 -2.67
CA PHE A 73 -14.31 -1.48 -1.31
C PHE A 73 -12.78 -1.44 -1.28
N PRO A 74 -12.18 -1.00 -0.16
CA PRO A 74 -10.73 -0.90 -0.05
C PRO A 74 -10.05 -2.27 -0.08
N PRO A 75 -8.78 -2.33 -0.52
CA PRO A 75 -7.95 -3.51 -0.36
C PRO A 75 -7.57 -3.71 1.11
N THR A 76 -7.18 -4.93 1.49
CA THR A 76 -6.53 -5.19 2.78
C THR A 76 -5.01 -5.10 2.63
N ILE A 77 -4.36 -4.50 3.63
CA ILE A 77 -2.94 -4.13 3.55
C ILE A 77 -2.21 -4.64 4.79
N PHE A 78 -1.07 -5.29 4.58
CA PHE A 78 -0.21 -5.79 5.63
C PHE A 78 1.23 -5.40 5.33
N PHE A 79 1.92 -4.81 6.31
CA PHE A 79 3.37 -4.75 6.30
C PHE A 79 3.93 -6.15 6.55
N LEU A 80 4.88 -6.57 5.72
CA LEU A 80 5.69 -7.74 5.94
C LEU A 80 6.95 -7.36 6.73
N THR A 81 7.58 -6.24 6.36
CA THR A 81 8.69 -5.66 7.12
C THR A 81 8.17 -4.94 8.36
N LYS A 82 8.77 -5.22 9.52
CA LYS A 82 8.35 -4.67 10.80
C LYS A 82 8.52 -3.15 10.83
N ILE A 83 7.43 -2.46 11.17
CA ILE A 83 7.37 -1.00 11.23
C ILE A 83 6.68 -0.55 12.51
N ASN A 84 7.25 0.47 13.15
CA ASN A 84 6.58 1.18 14.23
C ASN A 84 5.84 2.39 13.64
N LEU A 85 4.53 2.24 13.40
CA LEU A 85 3.67 3.26 12.83
C LEU A 85 2.25 3.14 13.44
N PRO A 86 1.60 4.22 13.90
CA PRO A 86 0.35 4.12 14.67
C PRO A 86 -0.83 3.46 13.95
N CYS A 87 -0.88 3.53 12.62
CA CYS A 87 -1.93 2.90 11.83
C CYS A 87 -1.67 1.41 11.52
N VAL A 88 -0.58 0.84 12.04
CA VAL A 88 -0.19 -0.55 11.80
C VAL A 88 -0.29 -1.34 13.09
N ASN A 89 -0.98 -2.47 13.04
CA ASN A 89 -1.03 -3.43 14.14
C ASN A 89 0.38 -3.99 14.39
N GLN A 90 0.91 -3.77 15.59
CA GLN A 90 2.29 -4.10 15.95
C GLN A 90 2.56 -5.61 16.14
N THR A 91 1.50 -6.43 16.10
CA THR A 91 1.58 -7.90 16.16
C THR A 91 1.41 -8.53 14.77
N THR A 92 0.44 -8.08 13.97
CA THR A 92 0.09 -8.74 12.70
C THR A 92 0.64 -8.03 11.46
N GLY A 93 1.07 -6.78 11.58
CA GLY A 93 1.44 -5.93 10.44
C GLY A 93 0.26 -5.37 9.66
N GLU A 94 -0.98 -5.66 10.05
CA GLU A 94 -2.18 -5.15 9.38
C GLU A 94 -2.31 -3.63 9.49
N VAL A 95 -2.61 -2.95 8.39
CA VAL A 95 -2.98 -1.52 8.42
C VAL A 95 -4.44 -1.41 8.86
N GLU A 96 -4.66 -0.85 10.04
CA GLU A 96 -5.99 -0.74 10.63
C GLU A 96 -6.83 0.33 9.90
N PRO A 97 -7.96 -0.02 9.26
CA PRO A 97 -8.75 0.94 8.49
C PRO A 97 -9.24 2.14 9.31
N SER A 98 -9.55 1.92 10.60
CA SER A 98 -9.98 2.98 11.53
C SER A 98 -8.90 4.02 11.84
N LYS A 99 -7.62 3.67 11.65
CA LYS A 99 -6.47 4.55 11.95
C LYS A 99 -5.81 5.12 10.70
N PHE A 100 -6.24 4.68 9.51
CA PHE A 100 -5.69 5.14 8.25
C PHE A 100 -6.79 5.77 7.37
N PRO A 101 -6.81 7.12 7.22
CA PRO A 101 -7.90 7.86 6.59
C PRO A 101 -8.29 7.38 5.19
N VAL A 102 -7.33 6.92 4.39
CA VAL A 102 -7.56 6.43 3.02
C VAL A 102 -8.46 5.19 3.02
N LEU A 103 -8.29 4.30 3.99
CA LEU A 103 -9.11 3.09 4.09
C LEU A 103 -10.45 3.37 4.78
N SER A 104 -10.48 4.18 5.85
CA SER A 104 -11.75 4.55 6.51
C SER A 104 -12.68 5.35 5.60
N GLY A 105 -12.11 6.21 4.74
CA GLY A 105 -12.82 7.08 3.82
C GLY A 105 -12.64 6.64 2.37
N TRP A 106 -12.59 5.32 2.13
CA TRP A 106 -12.29 4.78 0.82
C TRP A 106 -13.23 5.32 -0.25
N LYS A 107 -12.63 5.70 -1.38
CA LYS A 107 -13.35 6.13 -2.58
C LYS A 107 -12.89 5.26 -3.73
N ARG A 108 -13.82 4.91 -4.60
CA ARG A 108 -13.56 4.06 -5.78
C ARG A 108 -12.43 4.56 -6.69
N ASN A 109 -12.18 5.87 -6.70
CA ASN A 109 -11.10 6.45 -7.48
C ASN A 109 -9.71 6.34 -6.82
N TYR A 110 -9.62 5.87 -5.58
CA TYR A 110 -8.34 5.54 -4.94
C TYR A 110 -7.77 4.24 -5.49
N THR A 111 -6.45 4.20 -5.57
CA THR A 111 -5.63 3.15 -6.19
C THR A 111 -4.64 2.56 -5.19
N LEU A 112 -3.95 1.49 -5.57
CA LEU A 112 -2.82 0.95 -4.81
C LEU A 112 -1.73 2.00 -4.60
N GLU A 113 -1.42 2.79 -5.64
CA GLU A 113 -0.51 3.94 -5.52
C GLU A 113 -0.97 4.93 -4.45
N THR A 114 -2.27 5.25 -4.43
CA THR A 114 -2.83 6.19 -3.42
C THR A 114 -2.57 5.67 -2.01
N VAL A 115 -2.77 4.37 -1.78
CA VAL A 115 -2.51 3.72 -0.50
C VAL A 115 -1.03 3.83 -0.11
N LEU A 116 -0.11 3.48 -1.01
CA LEU A 116 1.33 3.51 -0.73
C LEU A 116 1.86 4.93 -0.47
N VAL A 117 1.45 5.89 -1.29
CA VAL A 117 1.87 7.29 -1.15
C VAL A 117 1.38 7.88 0.18
N GLU A 118 0.14 7.59 0.57
CA GLU A 118 -0.41 8.09 1.84
C GLU A 118 0.19 7.35 3.05
N LEU A 119 0.51 6.05 2.95
CA LEU A 119 1.28 5.35 3.98
C LEU A 119 2.67 5.98 4.17
N ARG A 120 3.36 6.29 3.08
CA ARG A 120 4.64 7.01 3.12
C ARG A 120 4.49 8.40 3.75
N ARG A 121 3.36 9.08 3.51
CA ARG A 121 3.05 10.35 4.18
C ARG A 121 2.80 10.17 5.67
N GLU A 122 2.15 9.09 6.11
CA GLU A 122 1.99 8.78 7.53
C GLU A 122 3.33 8.55 8.24
N MET A 123 4.30 7.92 7.56
CA MET A 123 5.67 7.81 8.08
C MET A 123 6.29 9.19 8.36
N LEU A 124 5.98 10.21 7.57
CA LEU A 124 6.42 11.60 7.83
C LEU A 124 5.59 12.33 8.88
N ARG A 125 4.28 12.04 8.96
CA ARG A 125 3.33 12.77 9.82
C ARG A 125 3.38 12.27 11.26
N ALA A 126 3.25 10.97 11.44
CA ALA A 126 3.16 10.31 12.75
C ALA A 126 4.41 9.48 13.06
N GLY A 127 5.07 8.93 12.04
CA GLY A 127 6.24 8.04 12.19
C GLY A 127 7.59 8.74 12.31
N ARG A 128 7.71 10.04 11.99
CA ARG A 128 8.99 10.67 11.66
C ARG A 128 10.07 10.49 12.73
N LYS A 129 9.68 10.54 14.00
CA LYS A 129 10.55 10.43 15.18
C LYS A 129 10.38 9.12 15.97
N LEU A 130 9.57 8.19 15.46
CA LEU A 130 9.35 6.92 16.14
C LEU A 130 10.54 5.99 15.92
N ILE A 131 11.11 5.51 17.02
CA ILE A 131 12.18 4.51 16.98
C ILE A 131 11.64 3.28 16.27
N GLN A 132 12.35 2.87 15.23
CA GLN A 132 11.99 1.71 14.46
C GLN A 132 12.64 0.43 15.01
N PRO A 133 12.03 -0.75 14.76
CA PRO A 133 12.69 -2.05 15.00
C PRO A 133 14.00 -2.15 14.22
N PRO A 134 14.89 -3.12 14.53
CA PRO A 134 16.07 -3.39 13.70
C PRO A 134 15.71 -3.61 12.21
N GLU A 135 16.57 -3.16 11.30
CA GLU A 135 16.35 -3.33 9.87
C GLU A 135 16.29 -4.81 9.46
N GLY A 136 15.43 -5.13 8.49
CA GLY A 136 15.18 -6.52 8.05
C GLY A 136 14.32 -7.35 9.01
N THR A 137 13.86 -6.80 10.13
CA THR A 137 12.89 -7.50 10.99
C THR A 137 11.57 -7.66 10.24
N MET A 138 10.97 -8.86 10.29
CA MET A 138 9.66 -9.16 9.69
C MET A 138 8.57 -9.32 10.76
N PHE A 139 7.31 -9.16 10.37
CA PHE A 139 6.14 -9.50 11.20
C PHE A 139 5.91 -11.02 11.27
#